data_AF-A0A6G2JZZ2-F1
#
_entry.id   AF-A0A6G2JZZ2-F1
#
_cell.length_a   1.000
_cell.length_b   1.000
_cell.length_c   1.000
_cell.angle_alpha   90.00
_cell.angle_beta   90.00
_cell.angle_gamma   90.00
#
_symmetry.space_group_name_H-M   'P 1'
#
loop_
_entity.id
_entity.type
_entity.pdbx_description
1 polymer ?
#
loop_
_entity_poly.entity_id
_entity_poly.type
_entity_poly.pdbx_seq_one_letter_code
_entity_poly.pdbx_strand_id
1 'polypeptide(L)'
;MQLLSVSGAAAELGVSPRRVRQMLSTGVLAGQRVGGAWVIEKHAVRATAGARRPAHRPWSAASAWAVLALACGEEPAGSAAARRRARERYDRGLLESLDQLRERAELRRFYAHPAAVPRIADRPGVVRTGASAAPEHGLGLAGAGPLVAYVRAEELARLLEDVPMEERAGNLNVCLRAVQDVCWPFPSDVSVAPLPVVAVDLAESPNVRERRLGLKMLGYP
;
A
#
# COMPACT_ATOMS: atom_id res chain seq x y z
N MET A 1 -4.40 17.51 -22.40
CA MET A 1 -5.08 17.31 -21.10
C MET A 1 -6.58 17.33 -21.34
N GLN A 2 -7.28 16.20 -21.19
CA GLN A 2 -8.75 16.17 -21.33
C GLN A 2 -9.37 16.19 -19.94
N LEU A 3 -10.29 17.14 -19.71
CA LEU A 3 -11.01 17.30 -18.45
C LEU A 3 -12.41 16.71 -18.57
N LEU A 4 -12.87 16.07 -17.51
CA LEU A 4 -14.17 15.43 -17.40
C LEU A 4 -14.95 16.02 -16.22
N SER A 5 -16.26 16.13 -16.42
CA SER A 5 -17.21 16.37 -15.34
C SER A 5 -17.41 15.09 -14.52
N VAL A 6 -18.10 15.21 -13.39
CA VAL A 6 -18.54 14.04 -12.59
C VAL A 6 -19.34 13.05 -13.43
N SER A 7 -20.24 13.52 -14.31
CA SER A 7 -21.04 12.65 -15.17
C SER A 7 -20.18 11.98 -16.25
N GLY A 8 -19.21 12.70 -16.83
CA GLY A 8 -18.26 12.12 -17.79
C GLY A 8 -17.38 11.04 -17.17
N ALA A 9 -16.84 11.29 -15.98
CA ALA A 9 -16.07 10.30 -15.24
C ALA A 9 -16.93 9.09 -14.80
N ALA A 10 -18.20 9.32 -14.44
CA ALA A 10 -19.13 8.25 -14.07
C ALA A 10 -19.40 7.29 -15.24
N ALA A 11 -19.60 7.83 -16.45
CA ALA A 11 -19.76 7.04 -17.66
C ALA A 11 -18.50 6.23 -17.98
N GLU A 12 -17.31 6.83 -17.88
CA GLU A 12 -16.04 6.14 -18.16
C GLU A 12 -15.70 5.06 -17.11
N LEU A 13 -16.12 5.26 -15.85
CA LEU A 13 -15.91 4.30 -14.75
C LEU A 13 -17.03 3.24 -14.61
N GLY A 14 -18.15 3.38 -15.32
CA GLY A 14 -19.32 2.51 -15.15
C GLY A 14 -19.88 2.53 -13.72
N VAL A 15 -19.93 3.70 -13.08
CA VAL A 15 -20.47 3.91 -11.72
C VAL A 15 -21.46 5.09 -11.69
N SER A 16 -22.19 5.27 -10.59
CA SER A 16 -23.09 6.41 -10.46
C SER A 16 -22.33 7.73 -10.19
N PRO A 17 -22.86 8.90 -10.60
CA PRO A 17 -22.29 10.21 -10.26
C PRO A 17 -22.13 10.42 -8.75
N ARG A 18 -23.00 9.83 -7.92
CA ARG A 18 -22.89 9.84 -6.45
C ARG A 18 -21.62 9.13 -5.99
N ARG A 19 -21.29 7.98 -6.58
CA ARG A 19 -20.07 7.23 -6.27
C ARG A 19 -18.82 8.00 -6.69
N VAL A 20 -18.84 8.68 -7.83
CA VAL A 20 -17.73 9.56 -8.25
C VAL A 20 -17.50 10.68 -7.24
N ARG A 21 -18.55 11.36 -6.77
CA ARG A 21 -18.43 12.39 -5.73
C ARG A 21 -17.86 11.84 -4.43
N GLN A 22 -18.27 10.62 -4.03
CA GLN A 22 -17.69 9.94 -2.88
C GLN A 22 -16.20 9.68 -3.08
N MET A 23 -15.80 9.17 -4.25
CA MET A 23 -14.39 8.89 -4.57
C MET A 23 -13.53 10.16 -4.58
N LEU A 24 -14.10 11.29 -5.01
CA LEU A 24 -13.45 12.61 -4.93
C LEU A 24 -13.31 13.07 -3.47
N SER A 25 -14.36 12.90 -2.65
CA SER A 25 -14.30 13.29 -1.23
C SER A 25 -13.37 12.40 -0.39
N THR A 26 -13.20 11.13 -0.77
CA THR A 26 -12.31 10.19 -0.08
C THR A 26 -10.92 10.12 -0.71
N GLY A 27 -10.60 10.96 -1.70
CA GLY A 27 -9.30 11.00 -2.37
C GLY A 27 -8.96 9.78 -3.24
N VAL A 28 -9.92 8.88 -3.48
CA VAL A 28 -9.77 7.69 -4.35
C VAL A 28 -9.67 8.08 -5.83
N LEU A 29 -10.32 9.19 -6.20
CA LEU A 29 -10.22 9.80 -7.52
C LEU A 29 -9.69 11.22 -7.33
N ALA A 30 -8.58 11.56 -8.00
CA ALA A 30 -8.05 12.91 -7.99
C ALA A 30 -8.93 13.83 -8.85
N GLY A 31 -9.27 14.99 -8.30
CA GLY A 31 -10.00 16.05 -9.00
C GLY A 31 -9.89 17.36 -8.24
N GLN A 32 -10.30 18.44 -8.88
CA GLN A 32 -10.26 19.79 -8.31
C GLN A 32 -11.63 20.47 -8.44
N ARG A 33 -11.95 21.37 -7.50
CA ARG A 33 -13.14 22.21 -7.60
C ARG A 33 -12.79 23.50 -8.32
N VAL A 34 -13.45 23.76 -9.45
CA VAL A 34 -13.34 25.00 -10.22
C VAL A 34 -14.74 25.57 -10.39
N GLY A 35 -14.98 26.80 -9.92
CA GLY A 35 -16.30 27.44 -10.01
C GLY A 35 -17.42 26.63 -9.33
N GLY A 36 -17.11 25.93 -8.24
CA GLY A 36 -18.08 25.10 -7.50
C GLY A 36 -18.33 23.70 -8.07
N ALA A 37 -17.90 23.42 -9.31
CA ALA A 37 -18.01 22.11 -9.96
C ALA A 37 -16.71 21.31 -9.86
N TRP A 38 -16.82 19.98 -9.85
CA TRP A 38 -15.66 19.09 -9.92
C TRP A 38 -15.17 18.94 -11.35
N VAL A 39 -13.86 19.10 -11.50
CA VAL A 39 -13.10 18.92 -12.74
C VAL A 39 -12.09 17.81 -12.52
N ILE A 40 -12.14 16.79 -13.37
CA ILE A 40 -11.41 15.54 -13.19
C ILE A 40 -10.55 15.31 -14.43
N GLU A 41 -9.26 15.07 -14.27
CA GLU A 41 -8.40 14.79 -15.42
C GLU A 41 -8.66 13.37 -15.93
N LYS A 42 -8.82 13.20 -17.25
CA LYS A 42 -9.15 11.89 -17.84
C LYS A 42 -8.11 10.82 -17.55
N HIS A 43 -6.83 11.19 -17.41
CA HIS A 43 -5.80 10.22 -17.04
C HIS A 43 -5.97 9.72 -15.60
N ALA A 44 -6.47 10.56 -14.68
CA ALA A 44 -6.81 10.16 -13.32
C ALA A 44 -8.00 9.18 -13.34
N VAL A 45 -9.01 9.45 -14.18
CA VAL A 45 -10.13 8.52 -14.38
C VAL A 45 -9.66 7.16 -14.91
N ARG A 46 -8.77 7.14 -15.90
CA ARG A 46 -8.21 5.90 -16.46
C ARG A 46 -7.30 5.16 -15.48
N ALA A 47 -6.52 5.88 -14.69
CA ALA A 47 -5.71 5.29 -13.62
C ALA A 47 -6.62 4.63 -12.58
N THR A 48 -7.73 5.29 -12.20
CA THR A 48 -8.72 4.74 -11.28
C THR A 48 -9.57 3.61 -11.91
N ALA A 49 -9.85 3.65 -13.21
CA ALA A 49 -10.53 2.58 -13.94
C ALA A 49 -9.64 1.33 -14.07
N GLY A 50 -8.33 1.53 -14.24
CA GLY A 50 -7.32 0.49 -14.25
C GLY A 50 -6.97 -0.05 -12.86
N ALA A 51 -7.30 0.69 -11.81
CA ALA A 51 -7.29 0.16 -10.44
C ALA A 51 -8.43 -0.87 -10.34
N ARG A 52 -8.07 -2.15 -10.43
CA ARG A 52 -8.98 -3.30 -10.42
C ARG A 52 -10.06 -3.10 -9.36
N ARG A 53 -11.34 -3.24 -9.75
CA ARG A 53 -12.38 -3.58 -8.77
C ARG A 53 -11.91 -4.88 -8.10
N PRO A 54 -11.86 -4.94 -6.77
CA PRO A 54 -11.52 -6.16 -6.06
C PRO A 54 -12.30 -7.34 -6.62
N ALA A 55 -11.64 -8.26 -7.32
CA ALA A 55 -12.31 -9.46 -7.83
C ALA A 55 -12.83 -10.32 -6.67
N HIS A 56 -12.22 -10.18 -5.50
CA HIS A 56 -12.49 -10.97 -4.31
C HIS A 56 -12.55 -10.12 -3.04
N ARG A 57 -13.28 -10.61 -2.05
CA ARG A 57 -13.25 -10.08 -0.68
C ARG A 57 -11.82 -10.24 -0.13
N PRO A 58 -11.22 -9.19 0.45
CA PRO A 58 -9.93 -9.32 1.11
C PRO A 58 -9.90 -10.37 2.20
N TRP A 59 -8.71 -10.91 2.42
CA TRP A 59 -8.44 -11.67 3.63
C TRP A 59 -8.27 -10.72 4.81
N SER A 60 -8.50 -11.22 6.02
CA SER A 60 -8.12 -10.48 7.22
C SER A 60 -6.60 -10.29 7.28
N ALA A 61 -6.14 -9.28 8.03
CA ALA A 61 -4.71 -9.03 8.21
C ALA A 61 -3.95 -10.29 8.66
N ALA A 62 -4.44 -10.99 9.69
CA ALA A 62 -3.84 -12.25 10.16
C ALA A 62 -3.74 -13.32 9.05
N SER A 63 -4.75 -13.43 8.20
CA SER A 63 -4.75 -14.37 7.07
C SER A 63 -3.77 -13.97 5.98
N ALA A 64 -3.65 -12.67 5.67
CA ALA A 64 -2.70 -12.17 4.69
C ALA A 64 -1.26 -12.36 5.17
N TRP A 65 -0.98 -12.04 6.43
CA TRP A 65 0.33 -12.26 7.04
C TRP A 65 0.70 -13.74 7.16
N ALA A 66 -0.26 -14.64 7.40
CA ALA A 66 0.00 -16.07 7.38
C ALA A 66 0.44 -16.57 5.99
N VAL A 67 -0.12 -16.02 4.91
CA VAL A 67 0.31 -16.34 3.54
C VAL A 67 1.69 -15.76 3.24
N LEU A 68 1.97 -14.53 3.71
CA LEU A 68 3.28 -13.89 3.53
C LEU A 68 4.38 -14.58 4.35
N ALA A 69 4.07 -15.11 5.53
CA ALA A 69 5.01 -15.93 6.31
C ALA A 69 5.47 -17.15 5.51
N LEU A 70 4.54 -17.90 4.91
CA LEU A 70 4.86 -19.03 4.04
C LEU A 70 5.72 -18.61 2.85
N ALA A 71 5.44 -17.44 2.25
CA ALA A 71 6.26 -16.91 1.17
C ALA A 71 7.68 -16.56 1.60
N CYS A 72 7.87 -16.20 2.87
CA CYS A 72 9.19 -15.95 3.48
C CYS A 72 9.87 -17.25 3.96
N GLY A 73 9.25 -18.42 3.77
CA GLY A 73 9.77 -19.70 4.26
C GLY A 73 9.52 -19.94 5.74
N GLU A 74 8.63 -19.16 6.37
CA GLU A 74 8.28 -19.25 7.78
C GLU A 74 6.97 -20.03 7.99
N GLU A 75 6.84 -20.64 9.17
CA GLU A 75 5.59 -21.28 9.58
C GLU A 75 4.61 -20.24 10.14
N PRO A 76 3.38 -20.13 9.57
CA PRO A 76 2.42 -19.16 10.03
C PRO A 76 1.88 -19.49 11.43
N ALA A 77 1.72 -18.47 12.27
CA ALA A 77 1.12 -18.64 13.59
C ALA A 77 -0.36 -19.10 13.53
N GLY A 78 -0.81 -19.77 14.60
CA GLY A 78 -2.22 -20.14 14.80
C GLY A 78 -2.52 -21.64 14.65
N SER A 79 -3.82 -21.96 14.58
CA SER A 79 -4.29 -23.35 14.58
C SER A 79 -3.90 -24.12 13.32
N ALA A 80 -3.86 -25.46 13.39
CA ALA A 80 -3.57 -26.30 12.22
C ALA A 80 -4.51 -26.02 11.03
N ALA A 81 -5.79 -25.73 11.29
CA ALA A 81 -6.74 -25.34 10.26
C ALA A 81 -6.40 -23.97 9.63
N ALA A 82 -5.91 -23.00 10.41
CA ALA A 82 -5.46 -21.71 9.90
C ALA A 82 -4.21 -21.86 9.02
N ARG A 83 -3.23 -22.67 9.47
CA ARG A 83 -2.02 -22.98 8.71
C ARG A 83 -2.33 -23.69 7.39
N ARG A 84 -3.20 -24.70 7.42
CA ARG A 84 -3.70 -25.39 6.21
C ARG A 84 -4.33 -24.42 5.22
N ARG A 85 -5.22 -23.53 5.67
CA ARG A 85 -5.85 -22.51 4.81
C ARG A 85 -4.84 -21.50 4.26
N ALA A 86 -3.82 -21.12 5.04
CA ALA A 86 -2.75 -20.25 4.56
C ALA A 86 -1.96 -20.93 3.43
N ARG A 87 -1.65 -22.23 3.58
CA ARG A 87 -0.98 -23.01 2.54
C ARG A 87 -1.81 -23.12 1.26
N GLU A 88 -3.09 -23.49 1.37
CA GLU A 88 -4.01 -23.53 0.21
C GLU A 88 -4.13 -22.18 -0.52
N ARG A 89 -3.94 -21.07 0.17
CA ARG A 89 -3.95 -19.72 -0.41
C ARG A 89 -2.61 -19.36 -1.02
N TYR A 90 -1.51 -19.69 -0.35
CA TYR A 90 -0.15 -19.50 -0.85
C TYR A 90 0.09 -20.28 -2.13
N ASP A 91 -0.40 -21.52 -2.21
CA ASP A 91 -0.23 -22.40 -3.38
C ASP A 91 -0.94 -21.86 -4.64
N ARG A 92 -1.88 -20.91 -4.51
CA ARG A 92 -2.48 -20.18 -5.65
C ARG A 92 -1.55 -19.12 -6.25
N GLY A 93 -0.48 -18.77 -5.53
CA GLY A 93 0.46 -17.72 -5.92
C GLY A 93 0.09 -16.34 -5.38
N LEU A 94 1.12 -15.58 -5.05
CA LEU A 94 1.01 -14.22 -4.53
C LEU A 94 0.45 -13.24 -5.56
N LEU A 95 0.85 -13.38 -6.83
CA LEU A 95 0.40 -12.52 -7.93
C LEU A 95 -1.12 -12.59 -8.12
N GLU A 96 -1.69 -13.80 -8.08
CA GLU A 96 -3.13 -14.03 -8.19
C GLU A 96 -3.91 -13.53 -6.97
N SER A 97 -3.22 -13.43 -5.83
CA SER A 97 -3.81 -13.08 -4.53
C SER A 97 -3.59 -11.63 -4.11
N LEU A 98 -3.00 -10.78 -4.97
CA LEU A 98 -2.66 -9.39 -4.64
C LEU A 98 -3.86 -8.60 -4.07
N ASP A 99 -5.02 -8.68 -4.73
CA ASP A 99 -6.22 -7.97 -4.28
C ASP A 99 -6.70 -8.42 -2.90
N GLN A 100 -6.47 -9.71 -2.55
CA GLN A 100 -6.86 -10.30 -1.28
C GLN A 100 -5.90 -9.96 -0.15
N LEU A 101 -4.63 -9.69 -0.47
CA LEU A 101 -3.56 -9.33 0.48
C LEU A 101 -3.61 -7.87 0.93
N ARG A 102 -4.44 -7.02 0.30
CA ARG A 102 -4.42 -5.57 0.51
C ARG A 102 -4.74 -5.10 1.94
N GLU A 103 -5.56 -5.84 2.68
CA GLU A 103 -5.96 -5.50 4.06
C GLU A 103 -4.93 -6.01 5.10
N ARG A 104 -3.71 -6.37 4.69
CA ARG A 104 -2.61 -6.74 5.61
C ARG A 104 -2.16 -5.57 6.49
N ALA A 105 -2.38 -4.33 6.02
CA ALA A 105 -2.05 -3.12 6.73
C ALA A 105 -2.93 -1.96 6.26
N GLU A 106 -3.20 -1.02 7.16
CA GLU A 106 -3.84 0.25 6.84
C GLU A 106 -2.78 1.24 6.33
N LEU A 107 -2.93 1.74 5.12
CA LEU A 107 -1.98 2.69 4.55
C LEU A 107 -2.34 4.13 4.92
N ARG A 108 -1.44 4.77 5.68
CA ARG A 108 -1.52 6.17 6.09
C ARG A 108 -0.41 6.97 5.41
N ARG A 109 -0.74 8.17 4.94
CA ARG A 109 0.19 9.00 4.17
C ARG A 109 0.30 10.37 4.82
N PHE A 110 1.53 10.82 4.95
CA PHE A 110 1.88 12.04 5.65
C PHE A 110 2.88 12.84 4.85
N TYR A 111 2.85 14.15 5.06
CA TYR A 111 4.00 15.00 4.91
C TYR A 111 4.73 15.09 6.25
N ALA A 112 6.04 14.88 6.24
CA ALA A 112 6.96 15.23 7.31
C ALA A 112 8.00 16.19 6.75
N HIS A 113 8.61 17.03 7.61
CA HIS A 113 9.75 17.83 7.18
C HIS A 113 10.87 16.90 6.63
N PRO A 114 11.55 17.21 5.50
CA PRO A 114 12.53 16.30 4.89
C PRO A 114 13.63 15.81 5.85
N ALA A 115 14.08 16.66 6.77
CA ALA A 115 15.07 16.28 7.79
C ALA A 115 14.54 15.29 8.85
N ALA A 116 13.22 15.12 8.98
CA ALA A 116 12.61 14.14 9.87
C ALA A 116 12.51 12.75 9.24
N VAL A 117 12.46 12.65 7.90
CA VAL A 117 12.26 11.37 7.19
C VAL A 117 13.31 10.31 7.54
N PRO A 118 14.64 10.62 7.55
CA PRO A 118 15.63 9.63 7.99
C PRO A 118 15.44 9.20 9.46
N ARG A 119 15.06 10.14 10.33
CA ARG A 119 14.83 9.83 11.75
C ARG A 119 13.63 8.90 11.96
N ILE A 120 12.59 9.06 11.15
CA ILE A 120 11.44 8.13 11.14
C ILE A 120 11.91 6.77 10.62
N ALA A 121 12.68 6.75 9.53
CA ALA A 121 13.16 5.52 8.89
C ALA A 121 14.07 4.67 9.80
N ASP A 122 14.87 5.32 10.64
CA ASP A 122 15.84 4.67 11.55
C ASP A 122 15.25 4.34 12.93
N ARG A 123 13.97 4.67 13.17
CA ARG A 123 13.33 4.47 14.47
C ARG A 123 13.09 2.97 14.75
N PRO A 124 13.37 2.47 15.97
CA PRO A 124 13.02 1.11 16.35
C PRO A 124 11.54 0.79 16.13
N GLY A 125 11.24 -0.38 15.54
CA GLY A 125 9.87 -0.79 15.23
C GLY A 125 9.32 -0.25 13.90
N VAL A 126 10.09 0.57 13.17
CA VAL A 126 9.80 0.95 11.78
C VAL A 126 10.50 -0.05 10.85
N VAL A 127 9.73 -0.68 9.95
CA VAL A 127 10.23 -1.70 9.03
C VAL A 127 10.08 -1.20 7.60
N ARG A 128 11.19 -0.79 6.97
CA ARG A 128 11.19 -0.26 5.60
C ARG A 128 10.73 -1.33 4.60
N THR A 129 9.96 -0.92 3.60
CA THR A 129 9.45 -1.82 2.55
C THR A 129 9.36 -1.10 1.20
N GLY A 130 8.91 -1.81 0.16
CA GLY A 130 8.75 -1.26 -1.18
C GLY A 130 10.06 -0.65 -1.70
N ALA A 131 9.99 0.55 -2.26
CA ALA A 131 11.17 1.26 -2.75
C ALA A 131 12.16 1.63 -1.63
N SER A 132 11.72 1.81 -0.38
CA SER A 132 12.59 2.15 0.76
C SER A 132 13.40 0.97 1.29
N ALA A 133 13.08 -0.26 0.87
CA ALA A 133 13.85 -1.48 1.14
C ALA A 133 14.64 -1.97 -0.08
N ALA A 134 14.51 -1.28 -1.22
CA ALA A 134 15.14 -1.68 -2.47
C ALA A 134 16.67 -1.75 -2.43
N PRO A 135 17.39 -0.82 -1.75
CA PRO A 135 18.84 -0.90 -1.62
C PRO A 135 19.32 -2.19 -0.94
N GLU A 136 18.68 -2.58 0.17
CA GLU A 136 19.06 -3.76 0.95
C GLU A 136 18.80 -5.07 0.22
N HIS A 137 17.84 -5.08 -0.70
CA HIS A 137 17.54 -6.22 -1.56
C HIS A 137 18.21 -6.16 -2.94
N GLY A 138 19.06 -5.16 -3.20
CA GLY A 138 19.80 -5.03 -4.47
C GLY A 138 18.90 -4.79 -5.70
N LEU A 139 17.73 -4.16 -5.52
CA LEU A 139 16.68 -4.07 -6.54
C LEU A 139 16.88 -2.96 -7.59
N GLY A 140 17.95 -2.17 -7.49
CA GLY A 140 18.31 -1.16 -8.49
C GLY A 140 17.31 0.00 -8.63
N LEU A 141 16.45 0.24 -7.63
CA LEU A 141 15.59 1.42 -7.56
C LEU A 141 16.35 2.56 -6.86
N ALA A 142 16.46 3.71 -7.52
CA ALA A 142 17.11 4.90 -6.95
C ALA A 142 16.17 5.64 -5.96
N GLY A 143 16.71 6.01 -4.79
CA GLY A 143 15.98 6.41 -3.58
C GLY A 143 15.37 7.82 -3.52
N ALA A 144 14.73 8.29 -4.58
CA ALA A 144 14.09 9.63 -4.60
C ALA A 144 12.58 9.62 -4.24
N GLY A 145 12.05 8.49 -3.77
CA GLY A 145 10.63 8.32 -3.44
C GLY A 145 10.27 8.67 -1.99
N PRO A 146 8.96 8.71 -1.65
CA PRO A 146 8.53 8.80 -0.26
C PRO A 146 9.09 7.61 0.55
N LEU A 147 9.30 7.82 1.85
CA LEU A 147 9.54 6.72 2.77
C LEU A 147 8.32 5.80 2.77
N VAL A 148 8.51 4.50 2.60
CA VAL A 148 7.48 3.48 2.74
C VAL A 148 7.92 2.48 3.78
N ALA A 149 7.14 2.33 4.84
CA ALA A 149 7.47 1.43 5.95
C ALA A 149 6.23 0.85 6.61
N TYR A 150 6.37 -0.31 7.25
CA TYR A 150 5.41 -0.83 8.21
C TYR A 150 5.69 -0.31 9.60
N VAL A 151 4.62 -0.12 10.37
CA VAL A 151 4.64 0.23 11.78
C VAL A 151 3.51 -0.48 12.51
N ARG A 152 3.68 -0.74 13.80
CA ARG A 152 2.55 -1.15 14.65
C ARG A 152 1.55 -0.01 14.77
N ALA A 153 0.28 -0.32 14.97
CA ALA A 153 -0.76 0.70 15.14
C ALA A 153 -0.47 1.59 16.36
N GLU A 154 -0.01 0.99 17.47
CA GLU A 154 0.40 1.75 18.66
C GLU A 154 1.65 2.62 18.40
N GLU A 155 2.64 2.11 17.66
CA GLU A 155 3.85 2.89 17.35
C GLU A 155 3.55 4.03 16.38
N LEU A 156 2.59 3.88 15.47
CA LEU A 156 2.11 4.99 14.64
C LEU A 156 1.54 6.12 15.51
N ALA A 157 0.74 5.78 16.53
CA ALA A 157 0.18 6.79 17.43
C ALA A 157 1.29 7.57 18.14
N ARG A 158 2.32 6.88 18.66
CA ARG A 158 3.49 7.51 19.29
C ARG A 158 4.32 8.36 18.31
N LEU A 159 4.52 7.86 17.09
CA LEU A 159 5.20 8.61 16.03
C LEU A 159 4.51 9.94 15.72
N LEU A 160 3.17 9.97 15.72
CA LEU A 160 2.39 11.19 15.48
C LEU A 160 2.45 12.19 16.64
N GLU A 161 2.75 11.73 17.86
CA GLU A 161 3.01 12.59 19.01
C GLU A 161 4.44 13.16 18.98
N ASP A 162 5.43 12.32 18.62
CA ASP A 162 6.85 12.68 18.65
C ASP A 162 7.32 13.50 17.44
N VAL A 163 6.73 13.26 16.27
CA VAL A 163 7.17 13.82 15.00
C VAL A 163 6.02 14.54 14.32
N PRO A 164 6.11 15.88 14.13
CA PRO A 164 5.11 16.63 13.39
C PRO A 164 4.91 16.08 11.98
N MET A 165 3.71 15.57 11.72
CA MET A 165 3.28 14.98 10.46
C MET A 165 1.90 15.51 10.07
N GLU A 166 1.72 15.82 8.80
CA GLU A 166 0.45 16.36 8.27
C GLU A 166 -0.17 15.39 7.26
N GLU A 167 -1.46 15.11 7.39
CA GLU A 167 -2.23 14.32 6.42
C GLU A 167 -2.76 15.14 5.23
N ARG A 168 -2.36 16.41 5.12
CA ARG A 168 -2.90 17.33 4.11
C ARG A 168 -2.37 17.00 2.72
N ALA A 169 -3.23 17.18 1.73
CA ALA A 169 -2.91 16.92 0.33
C ALA A 169 -1.80 17.87 -0.16
N GLY A 170 -0.73 17.30 -0.73
CA GLY A 170 0.41 18.00 -1.31
C GLY A 170 1.73 17.48 -0.74
N ASN A 171 2.63 17.01 -1.61
CA ASN A 171 4.00 16.60 -1.26
C ASN A 171 4.16 15.50 -0.18
N LEU A 172 3.20 14.57 -0.05
CA LEU A 172 3.30 13.43 0.88
C LEU A 172 4.61 12.66 0.64
N ASN A 173 5.48 12.63 1.64
CA ASN A 173 6.83 12.05 1.57
C ASN A 173 7.03 10.90 2.57
N VAL A 174 5.98 10.52 3.31
CA VAL A 174 5.98 9.38 4.23
C VAL A 174 4.69 8.57 4.04
N CYS A 175 4.83 7.26 3.86
CA CYS A 175 3.78 6.27 3.72
C CYS A 175 3.98 5.19 4.79
N LEU A 176 3.15 5.19 5.83
CA LEU A 176 3.20 4.22 6.91
C LEU A 176 2.07 3.20 6.75
N ARG A 177 2.44 1.92 6.70
CA ARG A 177 1.54 0.77 6.66
C ARG A 177 1.32 0.28 8.09
N ALA A 178 0.25 0.72 8.72
CA ALA A 178 -0.08 0.38 10.08
C ALA A 178 -0.66 -1.04 10.16
N VAL A 179 -0.04 -1.89 10.99
CA VAL A 179 -0.50 -3.25 11.25
C VAL A 179 -0.97 -3.32 12.70
N GLN A 180 -2.12 -3.96 12.93
CA GLN A 180 -2.57 -4.25 14.30
C GLN A 180 -1.52 -5.06 15.04
N ASP A 181 -1.22 -4.68 16.27
CA ASP A 181 -0.13 -5.21 17.08
C ASP A 181 -0.18 -6.75 17.21
N VAL A 182 -1.37 -7.32 17.38
CA VAL A 182 -1.60 -8.78 17.44
C VAL A 182 -1.25 -9.52 16.14
N CYS A 183 -1.22 -8.81 15.01
CA CYS A 183 -0.87 -9.35 13.70
C CYS A 183 0.52 -8.92 13.24
N TRP A 184 1.31 -8.25 14.08
CA TRP A 184 2.62 -7.75 13.71
C TRP A 184 3.56 -8.92 13.33
N PRO A 185 4.06 -8.98 12.08
CA PRO A 185 4.75 -10.15 11.57
C PRO A 185 6.27 -10.08 11.77
N PHE A 186 6.82 -8.93 12.13
CA PHE A 186 8.26 -8.70 12.11
C PHE A 186 8.88 -8.91 13.51
N PRO A 187 9.96 -9.70 13.63
CA PRO A 187 10.80 -9.71 14.83
C PRO A 187 11.29 -8.32 15.23
N SER A 188 11.67 -8.14 16.49
CA SER A 188 12.04 -6.82 17.05
C SER A 188 13.31 -6.21 16.48
N ASP A 189 14.20 -7.04 15.93
CA ASP A 189 15.49 -6.68 15.34
C ASP A 189 15.41 -6.42 13.83
N VAL A 190 14.24 -6.63 13.21
CA VAL A 190 14.03 -6.41 11.78
C VAL A 190 13.70 -4.93 11.52
N SER A 191 14.47 -4.29 10.64
CA SER A 191 14.25 -2.92 10.16
C SER A 191 13.94 -2.84 8.65
N VAL A 192 13.98 -3.98 7.95
CA VAL A 192 13.73 -4.10 6.50
C VAL A 192 12.84 -5.32 6.26
N ALA A 193 11.73 -5.12 5.55
CA ALA A 193 10.80 -6.18 5.24
C ALA A 193 11.44 -7.26 4.35
N PRO A 194 11.07 -8.55 4.50
CA PRO A 194 11.59 -9.63 3.68
C PRO A 194 11.13 -9.51 2.22
N LEU A 195 11.91 -10.10 1.31
CA LEU A 195 11.75 -9.90 -0.14
C LEU A 195 10.34 -10.18 -0.69
N PRO A 196 9.60 -11.24 -0.27
CA PRO A 196 8.23 -11.47 -0.74
C PRO A 196 7.26 -10.35 -0.35
N VAL A 197 7.41 -9.77 0.84
CA VAL A 197 6.60 -8.65 1.31
C VAL A 197 6.93 -7.40 0.50
N VAL A 198 8.22 -7.13 0.28
CA VAL A 198 8.69 -6.03 -0.58
C VAL A 198 8.14 -6.15 -2.00
N ALA A 199 8.12 -7.37 -2.58
CA ALA A 199 7.58 -7.62 -3.92
C ALA A 199 6.08 -7.26 -4.02
N VAL A 200 5.28 -7.67 -3.02
CA VAL A 200 3.85 -7.33 -2.93
C VAL A 200 3.65 -5.82 -2.76
N ASP A 201 4.44 -5.16 -1.92
CA ASP A 201 4.35 -3.72 -1.72
C ASP A 201 4.76 -2.92 -2.97
N LEU A 202 5.79 -3.37 -3.68
CA LEU A 202 6.18 -2.81 -4.97
C LEU A 202 5.06 -3.00 -5.99
N ALA A 203 4.44 -4.17 -6.09
CA ALA A 203 3.35 -4.47 -7.03
C ALA A 203 2.09 -3.61 -6.79
N GLU A 204 1.90 -3.09 -5.58
CA GLU A 204 0.83 -2.14 -5.24
C GLU A 204 1.23 -0.66 -5.43
N SER A 205 2.49 -0.38 -5.78
CA SER A 205 2.99 0.99 -5.86
C SER A 205 2.26 1.81 -6.94
N PRO A 206 1.92 3.08 -6.65
CA PRO A 206 1.43 3.99 -7.68
C PRO A 206 2.50 4.29 -8.73
N ASN A 207 3.79 4.19 -8.38
CA ASN A 207 4.89 4.38 -9.31
C ASN A 207 4.96 3.20 -10.30
N VAL A 208 4.90 3.50 -11.59
CA VAL A 208 4.88 2.50 -12.67
C VAL A 208 6.14 1.63 -12.67
N ARG A 209 7.31 2.20 -12.36
CA ARG A 209 8.59 1.46 -12.36
C ARG A 209 8.65 0.47 -11.20
N GLU A 210 8.32 0.93 -10.01
CA GLU A 210 8.23 0.10 -8.80
C GLU A 210 7.20 -1.02 -8.99
N ARG A 211 6.01 -0.67 -9.48
CA ARG A 211 4.95 -1.64 -9.77
C ARG A 211 5.36 -2.71 -10.76
N ARG A 212 5.97 -2.31 -11.88
CA ARG A 212 6.45 -3.26 -12.89
C ARG A 212 7.48 -4.21 -12.30
N LEU A 213 8.40 -3.71 -11.47
CA LEU A 213 9.39 -4.53 -10.79
C LEU A 213 8.73 -5.53 -9.84
N GLY A 214 7.83 -5.06 -8.97
CA GLY A 214 7.10 -5.93 -8.04
C GLY A 214 6.31 -7.02 -8.75
N LEU A 215 5.56 -6.67 -9.81
CA LEU A 215 4.84 -7.66 -10.62
C LEU A 215 5.78 -8.71 -11.23
N LYS A 216 6.93 -8.29 -11.77
CA LYS A 216 7.94 -9.21 -12.31
C LYS A 216 8.49 -10.14 -11.23
N MET A 217 8.77 -9.63 -10.03
CA MET A 217 9.24 -10.44 -8.89
C MET A 217 8.20 -11.49 -8.46
N LEU A 218 6.90 -11.20 -8.65
CA LEU A 218 5.81 -12.12 -8.37
C LEU A 218 5.49 -13.08 -9.53
N GLY A 219 6.29 -13.07 -10.61
CA GLY A 219 6.13 -13.98 -11.74
C GLY A 219 5.23 -13.47 -12.87
N TYR A 220 4.94 -12.17 -12.94
CA TYR A 220 4.27 -11.58 -14.09
C TYR A 220 5.23 -11.57 -15.30
N PRO A 221 4.80 -12.05 -16.49
CA PRO A 221 5.65 -12.16 -17.68
C PRO A 221 6.16 -10.81 -18.23
#